data_AF-A0A8T3T6T4-F1
#
_entry.id   AF-A0A8T3T6T4-F1
#
_cell.length_a   1.000
_cell.length_b   1.000
_cell.length_c   1.000
_cell.angle_alpha   90.00
_cell.angle_beta   90.00
_cell.angle_gamma   90.00
#
_symmetry.space_group_name_H-M   'P 1'
#
loop_
_entity.id
_entity.type
_entity.pdbx_description
1 polymer ?
#
loop_
_entity_poly.entity_id
_entity_poly.type
_entity_poly.pdbx_seq_one_letter_code
_entity_poly.pdbx_strand_id
1 'polypeptide(L)' 'MPIGWQELLIVLVIVLIIFGAGRLAGVGGALGKSVREFRQSALGDEEERPTVVTGSEPATPERAATSEQSPTTVR' A
#
# COMPACT_ATOMS: atom_id res chain seq x y z
N MET A 1 15.11 31.37 14.05
CA MET A 1 13.88 31.23 13.25
C MET A 1 13.73 29.76 12.93
N PRO A 2 12.96 28.99 13.71
CA PRO A 2 12.81 27.57 13.45
C PRO A 2 12.07 27.40 12.13
N ILE A 3 12.58 26.48 11.29
CA ILE A 3 11.88 25.99 10.12
C ILE A 3 10.50 25.53 10.59
N GLY A 4 9.46 26.20 10.11
CA GLY A 4 8.08 25.93 10.42
C GLY A 4 7.55 24.72 9.65
N TRP A 5 6.32 24.34 9.99
CA TRP A 5 5.62 23.26 9.30
C TRP A 5 5.38 23.57 7.82
N GLN A 6 5.28 24.87 7.45
CA GLN A 6 5.14 25.32 6.08
C GLN A 6 6.39 25.04 5.23
N GLU A 7 7.59 25.35 5.72
CA GLU A 7 8.82 25.05 4.96
C GLU A 7 9.01 23.54 4.78
N LEU A 8 8.69 22.73 5.79
CA LEU A 8 8.74 21.26 5.68
C LEU A 8 7.78 20.74 4.62
N LEU A 9 6.56 21.29 4.55
CA LEU A 9 5.59 20.94 3.50
C LEU A 9 6.10 21.30 2.10
N ILE A 10 6.73 22.46 1.93
CA ILE A 10 7.30 22.87 0.64
C ILE A 10 8.40 21.89 0.19
N VAL A 11 9.31 21.52 1.09
CA VAL A 11 10.35 20.52 0.79
C VAL A 11 9.73 19.17 0.47
N LEU A 12 8.71 18.74 1.21
CA LEU A 12 8.00 17.49 0.97
C LEU A 12 7.39 17.47 -0.44
N VAL A 13 6.74 18.55 -0.87
CA VAL A 13 6.17 18.65 -2.23
C VAL A 13 7.26 18.50 -3.30
N ILE A 14 8.41 19.15 -3.14
CA ILE A 14 9.54 19.03 -4.08
C ILE A 14 10.02 17.57 -4.17
N VAL A 15 10.17 16.90 -3.02
CA VAL A 15 10.55 15.48 -2.96
C VAL A 15 9.50 14.61 -3.65
N LEU A 16 8.20 14.86 -3.45
CA LEU A 16 7.14 14.13 -4.13
C LEU A 16 7.16 14.32 -5.65
N ILE A 17 7.57 15.48 -6.15
CA ILE A 17 7.69 15.71 -7.60
C ILE A 17 8.86 14.90 -8.17
N ILE A 18 9.99 14.85 -7.48
CA ILE A 18 11.20 14.13 -7.93
C ILE A 18 11.01 12.61 -7.82
N PHE A 19 10.54 12.12 -6.67
CA PHE A 19 10.44 10.70 -6.37
C PHE A 19 9.07 10.09 -6.72
N GLY A 20 8.01 10.90 -6.78
CA GLY A 20 6.63 10.45 -6.94
C GLY A 20 5.98 9.97 -5.64
N ALA A 21 4.66 10.14 -5.53
CA ALA A 21 3.89 9.71 -4.35
C ALA A 21 3.95 8.20 -4.11
N GLY A 22 3.97 7.38 -5.18
CA GLY A 22 3.99 5.92 -5.06
C GLY A 22 5.29 5.36 -4.48
N ARG A 23 6.45 5.95 -4.81
CA ARG A 23 7.75 5.50 -4.28
C ARG A 23 7.90 5.88 -2.81
N LEU A 24 7.51 7.10 -2.45
CA LEU A 24 7.54 7.56 -1.07
C LEU A 24 6.56 6.79 -0.18
N ALA A 25 5.34 6.50 -0.66
CA ALA A 25 4.36 5.68 0.06
C ALA A 25 4.81 4.23 0.24
N GLY A 26 5.43 3.62 -0.79
CA GLY A 26 5.97 2.27 -0.68
C GLY A 26 7.08 2.16 0.37
N VAL A 27 8.06 3.07 0.33
CA VAL A 27 9.15 3.10 1.32
C VAL A 27 8.63 3.48 2.71
N GLY A 28 7.76 4.49 2.80
CA GLY A 28 7.14 4.93 4.04
C GLY A 28 6.28 3.84 4.70
N GLY A 29 5.57 3.03 3.93
CA GLY A 29 4.79 1.90 4.43
C GLY A 29 5.66 0.82 5.06
N ALA A 30 6.78 0.46 4.40
CA ALA A 30 7.73 -0.52 4.94
C ALA A 30 8.44 -0.01 6.21
N LEU A 31 8.87 1.25 6.20
CA LEU A 31 9.49 1.89 7.36
C LEU A 31 8.49 2.04 8.52
N GLY A 32 7.25 2.45 8.24
CA GLY A 32 6.20 2.60 9.24
C GLY A 32 5.84 1.28 9.92
N LYS A 33 5.79 0.17 9.16
CA LYS A 33 5.59 -1.18 9.70
C LYS A 33 6.73 -1.58 10.64
N SER A 34 7.98 -1.36 10.21
CA SER A 34 9.17 -1.67 11.01
C SER A 34 9.24 -0.86 12.30
N VAL A 35 8.91 0.44 12.24
CA VAL A 35 8.86 1.33 13.41
C VAL A 35 7.72 0.95 14.35
N ARG A 36 6.56 0.54 13.81
CA ARG A 36 5.43 0.06 14.61
C ARG A 36 5.79 -1.20 15.38
N GLU A 37 6.42 -2.17 14.72
CA GLU A 37 6.92 -3.41 15.35
C GLU A 37 8.00 -3.10 16.40
N PHE A 38 8.94 -2.20 16.10
CA PHE A 38 9.96 -1.76 17.07
C PHE A 38 9.33 -1.10 18.30
N ARG A 39 8.34 -0.22 18.11
CA ARG A 39 7.60 0.41 19.21
C ARG A 39 6.84 -0.61 20.04
N GLN A 40 6.18 -1.56 19.39
CA GLN A 40 5.43 -2.62 20.09
C GLN A 40 6.35 -3.46 20.97
N SER A 41 7.52 -3.88 20.45
CA SER A 41 8.49 -4.65 21.23
C SER A 41 9.19 -3.82 22.31
N ALA A 42 9.44 -2.53 22.07
CA ALA A 42 10.17 -1.65 23.00
C ALA A 42 9.30 -1.11 24.14
N LEU A 43 8.00 -0.88 23.89
CA LEU A 43 7.07 -0.28 24.86
C LEU A 43 6.18 -1.32 25.55
N GLY A 44 6.16 -2.57 25.07
CA GLY A 44 5.46 -3.68 25.73
C GLY A 44 3.94 -3.57 25.76
N ASP A 45 3.34 -2.66 24.99
CA ASP A 45 1.89 -2.49 24.91
C ASP A 45 1.27 -3.49 23.93
N GLU A 46 0.51 -4.43 24.48
CA GLU A 46 -0.45 -5.29 23.78
C GLU A 46 -1.62 -4.44 23.27
N GLU A 47 -1.66 -4.13 21.98
CA GLU A 47 -2.95 -4.11 21.28
C GLU A 47 -2.73 -4.51 19.81
N GLU A 48 -3.02 -5.76 19.51
CA GLU A 48 -3.08 -6.31 18.17
C GLU A 48 -4.28 -5.72 17.41
N ARG A 49 -4.00 -5.16 16.22
CA ARG A 49 -4.97 -5.18 15.12
C ARG A 49 -4.25 -5.52 13.82
N PRO A 50 -4.74 -6.50 13.04
CA PRO A 50 -4.14 -6.86 11.77
C PRO A 50 -4.51 -5.76 10.77
N THR A 51 -3.56 -4.87 10.48
CA THR A 51 -3.70 -4.01 9.30
C THR A 51 -3.18 -4.79 8.11
N VAL A 52 -4.14 -5.45 7.44
CA VAL A 52 -4.04 -6.01 6.09
C VAL A 52 -3.17 -5.10 5.23
N VAL A 53 -2.10 -5.66 4.68
CA VAL A 53 -1.29 -5.02 3.65
C VAL A 53 -2.14 -5.03 2.37
N THR A 54 -3.03 -4.04 2.21
CA THR A 54 -3.57 -3.69 0.88
C THR A 54 -2.51 -2.88 0.17
N GLY A 55 -1.53 -3.58 -0.38
CA GLY A 55 -0.69 -3.12 -1.46
C GLY A 55 -1.00 -3.98 -2.67
N SER A 56 -1.82 -3.45 -3.57
CA SER A 56 -2.18 -3.98 -4.89
C SER A 56 -3.23 -5.09 -4.94
N GLU A 57 -4.52 -4.71 -4.96
CA GLU A 57 -5.44 -5.15 -6.00
C GLU A 57 -6.69 -4.25 -6.05
N PRO A 58 -6.98 -3.63 -7.21
CA PRO A 58 -8.35 -3.60 -7.67
C PRO A 58 -8.46 -4.17 -9.10
N ALA A 59 -9.26 -5.24 -9.18
CA ALA A 59 -10.05 -5.70 -10.32
C ALA A 59 -9.35 -6.24 -11.58
N THR A 60 -9.32 -7.57 -11.71
CA THR A 60 -10.17 -8.22 -12.71
C THR A 60 -10.70 -9.54 -12.14
N PRO A 61 -11.97 -9.58 -11.67
CA PRO A 61 -12.68 -10.83 -11.50
C PRO A 61 -13.23 -11.24 -12.87
N GLU A 62 -12.48 -12.01 -13.64
CA GLU A 62 -13.07 -12.73 -14.79
C GLU A 62 -12.29 -14.01 -15.10
N ARG A 63 -12.27 -14.91 -14.12
CA ARG A 63 -12.24 -16.34 -14.39
C ARG A 63 -13.67 -16.86 -14.34
N ALA A 64 -14.44 -16.58 -15.38
CA ALA A 64 -15.68 -17.28 -15.69
C ALA A 64 -15.97 -17.16 -17.20
N ALA A 65 -16.23 -18.31 -17.86
CA ALA A 65 -16.72 -18.47 -19.22
C ALA A 65 -15.72 -18.39 -20.40
N THR A 66 -14.69 -19.25 -20.41
CA THR A 66 -14.53 -20.11 -21.60
C THR A 66 -15.25 -21.40 -21.28
N SER A 67 -16.56 -21.37 -21.52
CA SER A 67 -17.38 -22.57 -21.59
C SER A 67 -16.87 -23.36 -22.79
N GLU A 68 -16.26 -24.51 -22.52
CA GLU A 68 -16.32 -25.66 -23.42
C GLU A 68 -17.80 -25.92 -23.75
N GLN A 69 -18.31 -25.28 -24.80
CA GLN A 69 -19.55 -25.65 -25.47
C GLN A 69 -19.33 -25.53 -26.98
N SER A 70 -18.76 -26.59 -27.54
CA SER A 70 -19.13 -27.05 -28.87
C SER A 70 -19.21 -28.57 -28.85
N PRO A 71 -20.26 -29.16 -28.24
CA PRO A 71 -20.74 -30.45 -28.69
C PRO A 71 -21.42 -30.23 -30.05
N THR A 72 -20.67 -30.53 -31.11
CA THR A 72 -21.07 -31.41 -32.20
C THR A 72 -22.54 -31.85 -32.19
N THR A 73 -23.26 -31.41 -33.23
CA THR A 73 -24.27 -32.17 -33.97
C THR A 73 -25.59 -32.50 -33.25
N VAL A 74 -26.62 -31.73 -33.62
CA VAL A 74 -28.02 -32.18 -33.57
C VAL A 74 -28.21 -33.23 -34.67
N ARG A 75 -28.47 -34.47 -34.26
CA ARG A 75 -29.11 -35.51 -35.06
C ARG A 75 -30.20 -36.16 -34.24
#